data_AF-A0AAD6MG32-F1
#
_entry.id   AF-A0AAD6MG32-F1
#
_cell.length_a   1.000
_cell.length_b   1.000
_cell.length_c   1.000
_cell.angle_alpha   90.00
_cell.angle_beta   90.00
_cell.angle_gamma   90.00
#
_symmetry.space_group_name_H-M   'P 1'
#
loop_
_entity.id
_entity.type
_entity.pdbx_description
1 polymer ?
#
loop_
_entity_poly.entity_id
_entity_poly.type
_entity_poly.pdbx_seq_one_letter_code
_entity_poly.pdbx_strand_id
1 'polypeptide(L)'
;MAAQLVRAAKTESKGKPERLRFYYYTAGSGGAGPTILATSFLLLGEEVVAYNKGEKIKLKPYSGMLNIDFGKGIGKRDVYLLNLPEVRSAHDVLGIPTVSARFGTAPFFWNWGMSAMTNLLSPEFLKDRTKVQQLVQLFDPLVRAVDGIAGERVSMRVDLECTDGRHTLGLFSHRKLSISVGNATAAFALAILEGSTQPGVWFPEEPEGIAIEARELLLNRATEGTINFIMNKPPWMVETDPKELGLGIYVLQFRTQVVEITDLSGGFDLALKAADCSEVYSFEDIHENRKPPQ
;
A
#
# COMPACT_ATOMS: atom_id res chain seq x y z
N MET A 1 -9.63 -2.83 -5.93
CA MET A 1 -9.61 -3.22 -4.49
C MET A 1 -10.19 -2.13 -3.59
N ALA A 2 -9.64 -0.91 -3.57
CA ALA A 2 -10.14 0.20 -2.74
C ALA A 2 -11.67 0.40 -2.79
N ALA A 3 -12.24 0.47 -4.00
CA ALA A 3 -13.68 0.64 -4.17
C ALA A 3 -14.53 -0.48 -3.54
N GLN A 4 -14.02 -1.73 -3.53
CA GLN A 4 -14.69 -2.86 -2.88
C GLN A 4 -14.57 -2.80 -1.35
N LEU A 5 -13.42 -2.37 -0.82
CA LEU A 5 -13.27 -2.15 0.64
C LEU A 5 -14.24 -1.06 1.11
N VAL A 6 -14.30 0.07 0.40
CA VAL A 6 -15.22 1.18 0.72
C VAL A 6 -16.68 0.74 0.63
N ARG A 7 -17.04 -0.06 -0.39
CA ARG A 7 -18.40 -0.61 -0.52
C ARG A 7 -18.77 -1.53 0.64
N ALA A 8 -17.88 -2.46 1.00
CA ALA A 8 -18.08 -3.37 2.13
C ALA A 8 -18.24 -2.59 3.44
N ALA A 9 -17.35 -1.63 3.69
CA ALA A 9 -17.41 -0.77 4.87
C ALA A 9 -18.73 0.02 4.97
N LYS A 10 -19.26 0.56 3.86
CA LYS A 10 -20.57 1.25 3.85
C LYS A 10 -21.75 0.38 4.30
N THR A 11 -21.61 -0.94 4.22
CA THR A 11 -22.65 -1.90 4.63
C THR A 11 -22.39 -2.47 6.02
N GLU A 12 -21.11 -2.70 6.36
CA GLU A 12 -20.72 -3.45 7.55
C GLU A 12 -20.18 -2.59 8.71
N SER A 13 -19.87 -1.31 8.49
CA SER A 13 -19.43 -0.35 9.51
C SER A 13 -20.61 0.48 10.03
N LYS A 14 -20.56 0.84 11.31
CA LYS A 14 -21.47 1.85 11.88
C LYS A 14 -20.95 3.28 11.63
N GLY A 15 -19.66 3.41 11.32
CA GLY A 15 -18.98 4.64 10.97
C GLY A 15 -18.92 4.89 9.47
N LYS A 16 -18.22 5.97 9.10
CA LYS A 16 -17.95 6.31 7.69
C LYS A 16 -16.50 5.98 7.35
N PRO A 17 -16.21 5.48 6.12
CA PRO A 17 -14.86 5.44 5.58
C PRO A 17 -14.16 6.80 5.72
N GLU A 18 -13.02 6.88 6.41
CA GLU A 18 -12.34 8.16 6.70
C GLU A 18 -10.91 8.24 6.19
N ARG A 19 -10.21 7.09 6.14
CA ARG A 19 -8.80 7.07 5.75
C ARG A 19 -8.50 5.87 4.88
N LEU A 20 -7.89 6.13 3.72
CA LEU A 20 -7.45 5.11 2.77
C LEU A 20 -5.95 5.28 2.52
N ARG A 21 -5.17 4.23 2.74
CA ARG A 21 -3.71 4.26 2.53
C ARG A 21 -3.31 3.17 1.56
N PHE A 22 -2.62 3.56 0.51
CA PHE A 22 -2.06 2.64 -0.47
C PHE A 22 -0.58 2.41 -0.15
N TYR A 23 -0.19 1.14 -0.12
CA TYR A 23 1.19 0.73 0.06
C TYR A 23 1.58 -0.19 -1.08
N TYR A 24 2.71 0.09 -1.68
CA TYR A 24 3.26 -0.67 -2.78
C TYR A 24 4.66 -1.14 -2.46
N TYR A 25 4.97 -2.35 -2.90
CA TYR A 25 6.29 -2.93 -2.82
C TYR A 25 6.65 -3.62 -4.13
N THR A 26 7.88 -3.40 -4.61
CA THR A 26 8.44 -4.17 -5.72
C THR A 26 9.87 -4.60 -5.41
N ALA A 27 10.18 -5.88 -5.63
CA ALA A 27 11.54 -6.40 -5.60
C ALA A 27 12.22 -6.22 -6.96
N GLY A 28 13.47 -5.76 -6.93
CA GLY A 28 14.22 -5.38 -8.13
C GLY A 28 13.42 -4.43 -8.99
N SER A 29 13.48 -4.64 -10.29
CA SER A 29 12.66 -3.95 -11.26
C SER A 29 11.27 -4.56 -11.47
N GLY A 30 10.94 -5.64 -10.76
CA GLY A 30 9.76 -6.45 -11.05
C GLY A 30 9.79 -7.13 -12.44
N GLY A 31 10.96 -7.21 -13.07
CA GLY A 31 11.11 -7.70 -14.44
C GLY A 31 10.71 -6.67 -15.51
N ALA A 32 10.46 -5.42 -15.12
CA ALA A 32 10.23 -4.30 -16.05
C ALA A 32 11.55 -3.67 -16.57
N GLY A 33 12.68 -4.06 -15.98
CA GLY A 33 14.01 -3.57 -16.33
C GLY A 33 14.16 -2.05 -16.09
N PRO A 34 14.90 -1.32 -16.94
CA PRO A 34 15.21 0.09 -16.72
C PRO A 34 13.97 1.01 -16.70
N THR A 35 12.84 0.55 -17.25
CA THR A 35 11.58 1.30 -17.30
C THR A 35 11.10 1.73 -15.92
N ILE A 36 11.18 0.85 -14.93
CA ILE A 36 10.71 1.17 -13.57
C ILE A 36 11.60 2.22 -12.92
N LEU A 37 12.89 2.24 -13.23
CA LEU A 37 13.83 3.22 -12.71
C LEU A 37 13.53 4.59 -13.33
N ALA A 38 13.26 4.64 -14.64
CA ALA A 38 12.86 5.85 -15.32
C ALA A 38 11.59 6.47 -14.71
N THR A 39 10.55 5.66 -14.53
CA THR A 39 9.30 6.13 -13.90
C THR A 39 9.53 6.55 -12.46
N SER A 40 10.35 5.82 -11.71
CA SER A 40 10.66 6.16 -10.32
C SER A 40 11.36 7.51 -10.22
N PHE A 41 12.36 7.79 -11.07
CA PHE A 41 13.03 9.09 -11.10
C PHE A 41 12.12 10.24 -11.53
N LEU A 42 11.24 10.02 -12.52
CA LEU A 42 10.25 11.04 -12.90
C LEU A 42 9.33 11.39 -11.72
N LEU A 43 8.87 10.38 -10.98
CA LEU A 43 8.02 10.59 -9.81
C LEU A 43 8.74 11.28 -8.65
N LEU A 44 10.07 11.14 -8.54
CA LEU A 44 10.85 11.93 -7.56
C LEU A 44 10.89 13.43 -7.88
N GLY A 45 10.66 13.81 -9.14
CA GLY A 45 10.57 15.21 -9.54
C GLY A 45 9.25 15.87 -9.14
N GLU A 46 8.22 15.09 -8.81
CA GLU A 46 6.88 15.59 -8.52
C GLU A 46 6.65 15.78 -7.01
N GLU A 47 5.92 16.83 -6.65
CA GLU A 47 5.37 16.94 -5.30
C GLU A 47 4.34 15.83 -5.09
N VAL A 48 4.38 15.19 -3.93
CA VAL A 48 3.39 14.17 -3.57
C VAL A 48 2.08 14.86 -3.22
N VAL A 49 1.03 14.57 -3.97
CA VAL A 49 -0.33 14.97 -3.62
C VAL A 49 -0.91 13.93 -2.67
N ALA A 50 -1.38 14.39 -1.51
CA ALA A 50 -2.17 13.59 -0.58
C ALA A 50 -3.37 14.42 -0.10
N TYR A 51 -4.31 13.77 0.59
CA TYR A 51 -5.45 14.41 1.20
C TYR A 51 -5.46 14.13 2.70
N ASN A 52 -5.72 15.14 3.50
CA ASN A 52 -5.86 15.03 4.95
C ASN A 52 -7.12 15.75 5.39
N LYS A 53 -8.07 15.02 5.99
CA LYS A 53 -9.35 15.58 6.47
C LYS A 53 -10.08 16.44 5.41
N GLY A 54 -9.99 16.04 4.14
CA GLY A 54 -10.62 16.72 3.01
C GLY A 54 -9.77 17.79 2.34
N GLU A 55 -8.63 18.16 2.93
CA GLU A 55 -7.74 19.17 2.37
C GLU A 55 -6.63 18.53 1.54
N LYS A 56 -6.41 19.07 0.34
CA LYS A 56 -5.29 18.69 -0.52
C LYS A 56 -3.99 19.24 0.05
N ILE A 57 -3.05 18.36 0.33
CA ILE A 57 -1.72 18.68 0.84
C ILE A 57 -0.65 18.26 -0.16
N LYS A 58 0.47 18.98 -0.14
CA LYS A 58 1.66 18.69 -0.94
C LYS A 58 2.80 18.30 -0.03
N LEU A 59 3.45 17.19 -0.34
CA LEU A 59 4.53 16.64 0.47
C LEU A 59 5.76 16.36 -0.37
N LYS A 60 6.91 16.28 0.30
CA LYS A 60 8.17 15.93 -0.33
C LYS A 60 8.14 14.47 -0.79
N PRO A 61 8.49 14.16 -2.05
CA PRO A 61 8.63 12.78 -2.49
C PRO A 61 9.71 12.07 -1.70
N TYR A 62 9.56 10.74 -1.59
CA TYR A 62 10.51 9.87 -0.91
C TYR A 62 10.79 10.24 0.56
N SER A 63 9.78 10.77 1.25
CA SER A 63 9.79 11.11 2.68
C SER A 63 8.74 10.32 3.47
N GLY A 64 8.64 10.54 4.78
CA GLY A 64 7.58 9.95 5.62
C GLY A 64 7.57 8.42 5.59
N MET A 65 8.75 7.81 5.82
CA MET A 65 8.98 6.37 5.78
C MET A 65 8.08 5.66 6.80
N LEU A 66 7.41 4.59 6.35
CA LEU A 66 6.70 3.65 7.21
C LEU A 66 7.21 2.24 6.97
N ASN A 67 7.24 1.42 8.02
CA ASN A 67 7.51 -0.01 7.90
C ASN A 67 6.18 -0.77 7.86
N ILE A 68 5.84 -1.33 6.69
CA ILE A 68 4.54 -1.96 6.42
C ILE A 68 4.74 -3.45 6.19
N ASP A 69 3.91 -4.28 6.82
CA ASP A 69 3.89 -5.72 6.59
C ASP A 69 2.94 -6.07 5.43
N PHE A 70 3.50 -6.66 4.38
CA PHE A 70 2.75 -7.14 3.21
C PHE A 70 2.35 -8.63 3.35
N GLY A 71 2.48 -9.18 4.55
CA GLY A 71 2.10 -10.55 4.89
C GLY A 71 3.01 -11.61 4.27
N LYS A 72 2.55 -12.86 4.36
CA LYS A 72 3.33 -14.04 3.97
C LYS A 72 3.92 -13.94 2.56
N GLY A 73 5.20 -14.27 2.41
CA GLY A 73 5.90 -14.27 1.13
C GLY A 73 6.53 -12.93 0.73
N ILE A 74 6.16 -11.83 1.39
CA ILE A 74 6.78 -10.51 1.20
C ILE A 74 7.37 -10.01 2.52
N GLY A 75 6.58 -10.01 3.59
CA GLY A 75 6.95 -9.52 4.92
C GLY A 75 7.04 -8.00 5.01
N LYS A 76 7.77 -7.53 6.04
CA LYS A 76 7.93 -6.11 6.34
C LYS A 76 8.85 -5.39 5.36
N ARG A 77 8.43 -4.21 4.91
CA ARG A 77 9.14 -3.35 3.96
C ARG A 77 9.00 -1.88 4.33
N ASP A 78 10.08 -1.15 4.13
CA ASP A 78 10.07 0.31 4.25
C ASP A 78 9.45 0.91 2.98
N VAL A 79 8.46 1.78 3.16
CA VAL A 79 7.73 2.46 2.08
C VAL A 79 7.73 3.97 2.31
N TYR A 80 7.82 4.73 1.22
CA TYR A 80 8.01 6.18 1.24
C TYR A 80 6.94 6.89 0.41
N LEU A 81 6.61 8.13 0.75
CA LEU A 81 5.63 8.92 0.01
C LEU A 81 5.99 9.07 -1.46
N LEU A 82 5.03 8.78 -2.35
CA LEU A 82 5.20 8.94 -3.80
C LEU A 82 3.88 9.41 -4.41
N ASN A 83 3.97 10.24 -5.47
CA ASN A 83 2.80 10.78 -6.13
C ASN A 83 2.15 9.72 -7.01
N LEU A 84 1.03 9.13 -6.58
CA LEU A 84 0.33 8.09 -7.35
C LEU A 84 -1.10 8.53 -7.71
N PRO A 85 -1.56 8.22 -8.94
CA PRO A 85 -2.80 8.76 -9.48
C PRO A 85 -4.05 8.35 -8.68
N GLU A 86 -4.06 7.14 -8.11
CA GLU A 86 -5.20 6.61 -7.35
C GLU A 86 -5.51 7.40 -6.08
N VAL A 87 -4.57 8.19 -5.57
CA VAL A 87 -4.80 9.05 -4.40
C VAL A 87 -5.89 10.07 -4.68
N ARG A 88 -5.84 10.69 -5.87
CA ARG A 88 -6.82 11.69 -6.27
C ARG A 88 -8.17 11.05 -6.56
N SER A 89 -8.21 9.99 -7.36
CA SER A 89 -9.47 9.35 -7.72
C SER A 89 -10.15 8.71 -6.51
N ALA A 90 -9.42 8.15 -5.55
CA ALA A 90 -10.01 7.67 -4.31
C ALA A 90 -10.60 8.81 -3.45
N HIS A 91 -10.00 9.99 -3.46
CA HIS A 91 -10.61 11.15 -2.80
C HIS A 91 -11.86 11.62 -3.54
N ASP A 92 -11.72 11.93 -4.83
CA ASP A 92 -12.74 12.56 -5.66
C ASP A 92 -13.95 11.63 -5.91
N VAL A 93 -13.71 10.33 -6.19
CA VAL A 93 -14.75 9.34 -6.56
C VAL A 93 -15.29 8.58 -5.35
N LEU A 94 -14.41 8.09 -4.45
CA LEU A 94 -14.85 7.29 -3.30
C LEU A 94 -15.28 8.15 -2.10
N GLY A 95 -14.96 9.46 -2.13
CA GLY A 95 -15.34 10.42 -1.09
C GLY A 95 -14.54 10.26 0.20
N ILE A 96 -13.32 9.73 0.13
CA ILE A 96 -12.49 9.48 1.32
C ILE A 96 -11.72 10.75 1.70
N PRO A 97 -11.87 11.30 2.91
CA PRO A 97 -11.27 12.59 3.26
C PRO A 97 -9.76 12.52 3.49
N THR A 98 -9.22 11.38 3.91
CA THR A 98 -7.77 11.21 4.11
C THR A 98 -7.22 10.12 3.20
N VAL A 99 -6.36 10.48 2.25
CA VAL A 99 -5.81 9.54 1.27
C VAL A 99 -4.32 9.78 1.05
N SER A 100 -3.51 8.73 1.09
CA SER A 100 -2.08 8.80 0.75
C SER A 100 -1.58 7.51 0.13
N ALA A 101 -0.49 7.60 -0.62
CA ALA A 101 0.19 6.44 -1.18
C ALA A 101 1.68 6.44 -0.83
N ARG A 102 2.23 5.24 -0.63
CA ARG A 102 3.65 5.02 -0.40
C ARG A 102 4.17 3.83 -1.19
N PHE A 103 5.42 3.90 -1.60
CA PHE A 103 6.10 2.90 -2.39
C PHE A 103 7.46 2.54 -1.76
N GLY A 104 7.79 1.25 -1.76
CA GLY A 104 9.08 0.73 -1.34
C GLY A 104 9.67 -0.22 -2.36
N THR A 105 10.99 -0.30 -2.43
CA THR A 105 11.67 -1.29 -3.27
C THR A 105 12.68 -2.13 -2.48
N ALA A 106 12.96 -3.32 -3.00
CA ALA A 106 14.09 -4.14 -2.57
C ALA A 106 15.12 -4.28 -3.69
N PRO A 107 16.41 -4.45 -3.37
CA PRO A 107 16.99 -4.42 -2.03
C PRO A 107 16.89 -3.04 -1.35
N PHE A 108 16.86 -3.05 -0.01
CA PHE A 108 16.56 -1.87 0.81
C PHE A 108 17.47 -0.66 0.53
N PHE A 109 18.73 -0.89 0.12
CA PHE A 109 19.67 0.18 -0.20
C PHE A 109 19.24 1.03 -1.40
N TRP A 110 18.40 0.50 -2.30
CA TRP A 110 17.83 1.32 -3.38
C TRP A 110 16.98 2.44 -2.82
N ASN A 111 16.30 2.23 -1.69
CA ASN A 111 15.54 3.28 -1.06
C ASN A 111 16.44 4.43 -0.58
N TRP A 112 17.64 4.11 -0.11
CA TRP A 112 18.63 5.14 0.22
C TRP A 112 19.13 5.88 -1.01
N GLY A 113 19.35 5.16 -2.12
CA GLY A 113 19.68 5.76 -3.42
C GLY A 113 18.61 6.73 -3.91
N MET A 114 17.34 6.33 -3.86
CA MET A 114 16.20 7.17 -4.23
C MET A 114 16.08 8.41 -3.34
N SER A 115 16.26 8.25 -2.03
CA SER A 115 16.30 9.37 -1.10
C SER A 115 17.45 10.33 -1.43
N ALA A 116 18.65 9.81 -1.72
CA ALA A 116 19.79 10.62 -2.12
C ALA A 116 19.51 11.39 -3.43
N MET A 117 18.98 10.72 -4.46
CA MET A 117 18.60 11.37 -5.73
C MET A 117 17.60 12.50 -5.52
N THR A 118 16.60 12.30 -4.67
CA THR A 118 15.57 13.31 -4.35
C THR A 118 16.18 14.55 -3.67
N ASN A 119 17.28 14.39 -2.92
CA ASN A 119 17.92 15.48 -2.19
C ASN A 119 19.05 16.17 -2.97
N LEU A 120 19.69 15.45 -3.90
CA LEU A 120 20.85 15.93 -4.65
C LEU A 120 20.48 16.53 -6.01
N LEU A 121 19.41 16.03 -6.65
CA LEU A 121 18.98 16.47 -7.96
C LEU A 121 17.82 17.46 -7.84
N SER A 122 17.80 18.47 -8.70
CA SER A 122 16.70 19.44 -8.71
C SER A 122 15.42 18.82 -9.30
N PRO A 123 14.22 19.30 -8.90
CA PRO A 123 12.96 18.85 -9.50
C PRO A 123 12.92 19.03 -11.03
N GLU A 124 13.54 20.08 -11.56
CA GLU A 124 13.62 20.34 -13.01
C GLU A 124 14.46 19.28 -13.73
N PHE A 125 15.53 18.79 -13.09
CA PHE A 125 16.31 17.67 -13.62
C PHE A 125 15.48 16.39 -13.66
N LEU A 126 14.81 16.07 -12.55
CA LEU A 126 14.04 14.84 -12.40
C LEU A 126 12.76 14.81 -13.24
N LYS A 127 12.21 15.96 -13.64
CA LYS A 127 11.07 16.07 -14.58
C LYS A 127 11.48 15.96 -16.05
N ASP A 128 12.75 16.16 -16.37
CA ASP A 128 13.26 16.10 -17.75
C ASP A 128 13.48 14.65 -18.18
N ARG A 129 12.59 14.16 -19.05
CA ARG A 129 12.65 12.79 -19.57
C ARG A 129 13.98 12.46 -20.24
N THR A 130 14.63 13.41 -20.90
CA THR A 130 15.92 13.18 -21.57
C THR A 130 17.01 12.95 -20.55
N LYS A 131 17.08 13.79 -19.51
CA LYS A 131 18.07 13.67 -18.44
C LYS A 131 17.85 12.41 -17.60
N VAL A 132 16.59 12.10 -17.29
CA VAL A 132 16.24 10.85 -16.61
C VAL A 132 16.65 9.64 -17.44
N GLN A 133 16.42 9.63 -18.76
CA GLN A 133 16.86 8.53 -19.61
C GLN A 133 18.38 8.35 -19.62
N GLN A 134 19.15 9.43 -19.65
CA GLN A 134 20.61 9.35 -19.51
C GLN A 134 21.03 8.75 -18.16
N LEU A 135 20.36 9.16 -17.08
CA LEU A 135 20.60 8.61 -15.75
C LEU A 135 20.27 7.11 -15.68
N VAL A 136 19.16 6.70 -16.30
CA VAL A 136 18.74 5.30 -16.38
C VAL A 136 19.74 4.46 -17.17
N GLN A 137 20.24 4.96 -18.30
CA GLN A 137 21.26 4.27 -19.09
C GLN A 137 22.55 4.06 -18.29
N LEU A 138 22.92 5.02 -17.44
CA LEU A 138 24.06 4.90 -16.54
C LEU A 138 23.87 3.78 -15.50
N PHE A 139 22.65 3.64 -14.97
CA PHE A 139 22.34 2.66 -13.93
C PHE A 139 21.86 1.29 -14.45
N ASP A 140 21.50 1.16 -15.74
CA ASP A 140 20.92 -0.08 -16.30
C ASP A 140 21.77 -1.34 -16.03
N PRO A 141 23.11 -1.33 -16.19
CA PRO A 141 23.92 -2.51 -15.86
C PRO A 141 23.81 -2.94 -14.40
N LEU A 142 23.75 -1.97 -13.48
CA LEU A 142 23.58 -2.23 -12.05
C LEU A 142 22.17 -2.74 -11.74
N VAL A 143 21.14 -2.15 -12.34
CA VAL A 143 19.74 -2.59 -12.19
C VAL A 143 19.61 -4.05 -12.62
N ARG A 144 20.11 -4.42 -13.80
CA ARG A 144 20.05 -5.79 -14.31
C ARG A 144 20.78 -6.79 -13.41
N ALA A 145 21.94 -6.40 -12.85
CA ALA A 145 22.68 -7.25 -11.93
C ALA A 145 21.90 -7.47 -10.62
N VAL A 146 21.25 -6.43 -10.10
CA VAL A 146 20.45 -6.53 -8.87
C VAL A 146 19.15 -7.27 -9.10
N ASP A 147 18.50 -7.12 -10.26
CA ASP A 147 17.28 -7.83 -10.62
C ASP A 147 17.43 -9.34 -10.54
N GLY A 148 18.57 -9.87 -11.00
CA GLY A 148 18.88 -11.30 -10.94
C GLY A 148 18.93 -11.86 -9.51
N ILE A 149 19.10 -11.01 -8.49
CA ILE A 149 19.26 -11.40 -7.09
C ILE A 149 18.02 -11.04 -6.25
N ALA A 150 17.42 -9.87 -6.49
CA ALA A 150 16.30 -9.35 -5.73
C ALA A 150 14.99 -10.11 -6.01
N GLY A 151 14.88 -10.70 -7.20
CA GLY A 151 13.63 -11.27 -7.71
C GLY A 151 12.65 -10.19 -8.18
N GLU A 152 11.45 -10.60 -8.59
CA GLU A 152 10.49 -9.74 -9.30
C GLU A 152 9.15 -9.59 -8.57
N ARG A 153 9.14 -9.89 -7.26
CA ARG A 153 7.91 -9.91 -6.47
C ARG A 153 7.30 -8.51 -6.38
N VAL A 154 5.98 -8.44 -6.41
CA VAL A 154 5.21 -7.22 -6.17
C VAL A 154 4.19 -7.46 -5.07
N SER A 155 3.89 -6.41 -4.30
CA SER A 155 2.73 -6.39 -3.42
C SER A 155 2.05 -5.02 -3.41
N MET A 156 0.73 -5.04 -3.33
CA MET A 156 -0.12 -3.88 -3.11
C MET A 156 -1.00 -4.17 -1.90
N ARG A 157 -0.95 -3.29 -0.90
CA ARG A 157 -1.80 -3.31 0.28
C ARG A 157 -2.61 -2.01 0.32
N VAL A 158 -3.90 -2.13 0.59
CA VAL A 158 -4.82 -1.00 0.72
C VAL A 158 -5.48 -1.09 2.08
N ASP A 159 -5.19 -0.14 2.95
CA ASP A 159 -5.76 -0.06 4.29
C ASP A 159 -6.90 0.94 4.30
N LEU A 160 -8.04 0.53 4.86
CA LEU A 160 -9.22 1.36 5.06
C LEU A 160 -9.57 1.42 6.56
N GLU A 161 -9.62 2.64 7.08
CA GLU A 161 -10.12 2.95 8.43
C GLU A 161 -11.45 3.70 8.34
N CYS A 162 -12.34 3.41 9.28
CA CYS A 162 -13.63 4.06 9.45
C CYS A 162 -13.69 4.81 10.79
N THR A 163 -14.56 5.82 10.88
CA THR A 163 -14.73 6.66 12.08
C THR A 163 -15.15 5.90 13.33
N ASP A 164 -15.65 4.67 13.20
CA ASP A 164 -16.04 3.79 14.31
C ASP A 164 -14.88 2.89 14.79
N GLY A 165 -13.65 3.13 14.31
CA GLY A 165 -12.47 2.34 14.63
C GLY A 165 -12.32 1.06 13.79
N ARG A 166 -13.26 0.75 12.90
CA ARG A 166 -13.12 -0.40 12.01
C ARG A 166 -11.94 -0.20 11.06
N HIS A 167 -10.99 -1.14 11.11
CA HIS A 167 -9.82 -1.17 10.24
C HIS A 167 -9.81 -2.48 9.44
N THR A 168 -9.83 -2.38 8.13
CA THR A 168 -9.76 -3.52 7.21
C THR A 168 -8.76 -3.24 6.11
N LEU A 169 -8.22 -4.29 5.50
CA LEU A 169 -7.32 -4.16 4.39
C LEU A 169 -7.66 -5.10 3.24
N GLY A 170 -7.14 -4.74 2.07
CA GLY A 170 -6.97 -5.61 0.92
C GLY A 170 -5.50 -5.81 0.62
N LEU A 171 -5.10 -7.03 0.27
CA LEU A 171 -3.73 -7.38 -0.09
C LEU A 171 -3.71 -8.13 -1.43
N PHE A 172 -2.78 -7.76 -2.30
CA PHE A 172 -2.46 -8.46 -3.53
C PHE A 172 -0.95 -8.65 -3.59
N SER A 173 -0.48 -9.88 -3.79
CA SER A 173 0.95 -10.17 -3.93
C SER A 173 1.19 -11.15 -5.07
N HIS A 174 2.19 -10.89 -5.90
CA HIS A 174 2.53 -11.74 -7.04
C HIS A 174 4.04 -11.95 -7.15
N ARG A 175 4.47 -13.08 -7.74
CA ARG A 175 5.90 -13.43 -7.88
C ARG A 175 6.64 -12.60 -8.92
N LYS A 176 5.90 -12.06 -9.89
CA LYS A 176 6.39 -11.33 -11.06
C LYS A 176 5.50 -10.13 -11.37
N LEU A 177 5.98 -8.91 -11.19
CA LEU A 177 5.22 -7.69 -11.47
C LEU A 177 4.67 -7.68 -12.90
N SER A 178 5.52 -7.96 -13.89
CA SER A 178 5.15 -7.96 -15.32
C SER A 178 3.93 -8.84 -15.63
N ILE A 179 3.90 -10.07 -15.11
CA ILE A 179 2.77 -10.99 -15.28
C ILE A 179 1.52 -10.46 -14.57
N SER A 180 1.63 -9.97 -13.33
CA SER A 180 0.45 -9.46 -12.62
C SER A 180 -0.16 -8.23 -13.30
N VAL A 181 0.66 -7.34 -13.85
CA VAL A 181 0.17 -6.20 -14.65
C VAL A 181 -0.53 -6.71 -15.90
N GLY A 182 0.06 -7.67 -16.61
CA GLY A 182 -0.58 -8.32 -17.77
C GLY A 182 -1.94 -8.95 -17.43
N ASN A 183 -2.03 -9.70 -16.32
CA ASN A 183 -3.27 -10.32 -15.86
C ASN A 183 -4.33 -9.26 -15.51
N ALA A 184 -3.94 -8.19 -14.81
CA ALA A 184 -4.84 -7.09 -14.49
C ALA A 184 -5.34 -6.38 -15.76
N THR A 185 -4.44 -6.08 -16.70
CA THR A 185 -4.81 -5.47 -17.99
C THR A 185 -5.77 -6.36 -18.77
N ALA A 186 -5.51 -7.67 -18.84
CA ALA A 186 -6.40 -8.63 -19.49
C ALA A 186 -7.78 -8.69 -18.81
N ALA A 187 -7.82 -8.70 -17.48
CA ALA A 187 -9.06 -8.67 -16.71
C ALA A 187 -9.90 -7.42 -17.00
N PHE A 188 -9.28 -6.23 -17.08
CA PHE A 188 -9.96 -5.01 -17.49
C PHE A 188 -10.47 -5.07 -18.94
N ALA A 189 -9.64 -5.55 -19.88
CA ALA A 189 -10.03 -5.68 -21.28
C ALA A 189 -11.24 -6.63 -21.44
N LEU A 190 -11.26 -7.75 -20.73
CA LEU A 190 -12.39 -8.67 -20.71
C LEU A 190 -13.65 -8.02 -20.16
N ALA A 191 -13.56 -7.27 -19.05
CA ALA A 191 -14.71 -6.56 -18.49
C ALA A 191 -15.32 -5.55 -19.48
N ILE A 192 -14.48 -4.83 -20.25
CA ILE A 192 -14.93 -3.92 -21.31
C ILE A 192 -15.66 -4.70 -22.42
N LEU A 193 -15.06 -5.78 -22.91
CA LEU A 193 -15.62 -6.59 -24.00
C LEU A 193 -16.94 -7.29 -23.61
N GLU A 194 -17.11 -7.61 -22.33
CA GLU A 194 -18.32 -8.18 -21.77
C GLU A 194 -19.41 -7.14 -21.47
N GLY A 195 -19.15 -5.85 -21.74
CA GLY A 195 -20.12 -4.77 -21.55
C GLY A 195 -20.24 -4.29 -20.11
N SER A 196 -19.24 -4.53 -19.26
CA SER A 196 -19.23 -4.08 -17.85
C SER A 196 -18.82 -2.62 -17.66
N THR A 197 -18.71 -1.85 -18.75
CA THR A 197 -18.22 -0.46 -18.78
C THR A 197 -19.09 0.41 -19.67
N GLN A 198 -19.31 1.66 -19.30
CA GLN A 198 -20.03 2.64 -20.11
C GLN A 198 -19.09 3.41 -21.06
N PRO A 199 -19.59 3.92 -22.21
CA PRO A 199 -18.80 4.79 -23.08
C PRO A 199 -18.27 6.03 -22.32
N GLY A 200 -16.98 6.31 -22.42
CA GLY A 200 -16.35 7.47 -21.79
C GLY A 200 -14.93 7.21 -21.29
N VAL A 201 -14.40 8.15 -20.51
CA VAL A 201 -13.12 8.01 -19.80
C VAL A 201 -13.43 7.97 -18.32
N TRP A 202 -13.11 6.84 -17.69
CA TRP A 202 -13.52 6.54 -16.33
C TRP A 202 -12.37 5.96 -15.52
N PHE A 203 -12.37 6.23 -14.22
CA PHE A 203 -11.56 5.51 -13.26
C PHE A 203 -12.19 4.14 -12.92
N PRO A 204 -11.39 3.11 -12.62
CA PRO A 204 -11.90 1.79 -12.23
C PRO A 204 -12.87 1.76 -11.04
N GLU A 205 -12.75 2.73 -10.13
CA GLU A 205 -13.61 2.90 -8.97
C GLU A 205 -14.98 3.53 -9.27
N GLU A 206 -15.15 4.17 -10.44
CA GLU A 206 -16.43 4.70 -10.89
C GLU A 206 -17.37 3.55 -11.33
N PRO A 207 -18.67 3.61 -11.02
CA PRO A 207 -19.63 2.61 -11.50
C PRO A 207 -19.70 2.50 -13.02
N GLU A 208 -19.51 3.62 -13.73
CA GLU A 208 -19.45 3.71 -15.19
C GLU A 208 -18.16 3.08 -15.74
N GLY A 209 -17.06 3.19 -14.98
CA GLY A 209 -15.77 2.61 -15.35
C GLY A 209 -15.73 1.09 -15.21
N ILE A 210 -16.21 0.55 -14.10
CA ILE A 210 -16.49 -0.89 -13.93
C ILE A 210 -17.76 -1.05 -13.09
N ALA A 211 -18.77 -1.67 -13.69
CA ALA A 211 -20.04 -2.01 -13.05
C ALA A 211 -19.80 -2.76 -11.74
N ILE A 212 -20.59 -2.42 -10.70
CA ILE A 212 -20.35 -2.86 -9.32
C ILE A 212 -20.35 -4.40 -9.20
N GLU A 213 -21.26 -5.04 -9.93
CA GLU A 213 -21.45 -6.48 -10.07
C GLU A 213 -20.28 -7.19 -10.77
N ALA A 214 -19.57 -6.50 -11.67
CA ALA A 214 -18.45 -7.07 -12.42
C ALA A 214 -17.12 -7.02 -11.65
N ARG A 215 -17.02 -6.19 -10.61
CA ARG A 215 -15.76 -5.93 -9.90
C ARG A 215 -15.18 -7.15 -9.19
N GLU A 216 -16.02 -8.04 -8.66
CA GLU A 216 -15.54 -9.27 -8.01
C GLU A 216 -14.93 -10.23 -9.03
N LEU A 217 -15.63 -10.45 -10.15
CA LEU A 217 -15.12 -11.25 -11.26
C LEU A 217 -13.83 -10.68 -11.85
N LEU A 218 -13.76 -9.35 -12.02
CA LEU A 218 -12.55 -8.67 -12.48
C LEU A 218 -11.37 -8.93 -11.53
N LEU A 219 -11.57 -8.78 -10.23
CA LEU A 219 -10.52 -9.04 -9.24
C LEU A 219 -10.09 -10.51 -9.27
N ASN A 220 -11.03 -11.44 -9.33
CA ASN A 220 -10.72 -12.87 -9.42
C ASN A 220 -9.84 -13.18 -10.64
N ARG A 221 -10.16 -12.64 -11.81
CA ARG A 221 -9.34 -12.78 -13.03
C ARG A 221 -7.95 -12.16 -12.87
N ALA A 222 -7.87 -10.95 -12.30
CA ALA A 222 -6.60 -10.25 -12.09
C ALA A 222 -5.68 -10.97 -11.09
N THR A 223 -6.23 -11.84 -10.24
CA THR A 223 -5.49 -12.55 -9.18
C THR A 223 -4.89 -13.89 -9.58
N GLU A 224 -4.98 -14.24 -10.86
CA GLU A 224 -4.32 -15.43 -11.39
C GLU A 224 -2.81 -15.39 -11.09
N GLY A 225 -2.29 -16.48 -10.53
CA GLY A 225 -0.86 -16.63 -10.17
C GLY A 225 -0.42 -15.89 -8.88
N THR A 226 -1.34 -15.23 -8.17
CA THR A 226 -1.00 -14.52 -6.93
C THR A 226 -0.46 -15.46 -5.85
N ILE A 227 0.46 -14.93 -5.03
CA ILE A 227 0.93 -15.56 -3.80
C ILE A 227 -0.15 -15.42 -2.73
N ASN A 228 -0.71 -14.22 -2.61
CA ASN A 228 -1.79 -13.89 -1.70
C ASN A 228 -2.76 -12.92 -2.39
N PHE A 229 -4.05 -13.17 -2.19
CA PHE A 229 -5.10 -12.19 -2.43
C PHE A 229 -6.07 -12.22 -1.25
N ILE A 230 -6.20 -11.08 -0.56
CA ILE A 230 -7.01 -10.93 0.65
C ILE A 230 -7.86 -9.69 0.48
N MET A 231 -9.13 -9.75 0.86
CA MET A 231 -10.05 -8.62 0.83
C MET A 231 -10.87 -8.55 2.11
N ASN A 232 -11.11 -7.33 2.61
CA ASN A 232 -11.97 -7.03 3.75
C ASN A 232 -11.63 -7.86 5.01
N LYS A 233 -10.33 -7.91 5.36
CA LYS A 233 -9.84 -8.55 6.60
C LYS A 233 -9.15 -7.53 7.50
N PRO A 234 -9.28 -7.61 8.83
CA PRO A 234 -8.47 -6.80 9.74
C PRO A 234 -6.96 -7.07 9.59
N PRO A 235 -6.10 -6.07 9.87
CA PRO A 235 -4.65 -6.17 9.66
C PRO A 235 -3.97 -7.34 10.37
N TRP A 236 -4.39 -7.68 11.59
CA TRP A 236 -3.77 -8.75 12.37
C TRP A 236 -3.81 -10.13 11.68
N MET A 237 -4.77 -10.37 10.77
CA MET A 237 -4.83 -11.61 9.96
C MET A 237 -3.79 -11.66 8.83
N VAL A 238 -3.12 -10.55 8.54
CA VAL A 238 -2.09 -10.44 7.50
C VAL A 238 -0.71 -10.24 8.10
N GLU A 239 -0.61 -9.45 9.18
CA GLU A 239 0.66 -9.02 9.78
C GLU A 239 1.27 -10.07 10.75
N THR A 240 0.52 -11.12 11.11
CA THR A 240 1.03 -12.17 12.01
C THR A 240 1.34 -13.46 11.26
N ASP A 241 2.43 -14.11 11.66
CA ASP A 241 2.67 -15.53 11.39
C ASP A 241 2.15 -16.29 12.62
N PRO A 242 0.89 -16.78 12.62
CA PRO A 242 0.32 -17.43 13.79
C PRO A 242 1.15 -18.68 14.13
N LYS A 243 1.69 -18.74 15.35
CA LYS A 243 2.38 -19.94 15.81
C LYS A 243 1.34 -20.93 16.30
N GLU A 244 1.22 -22.06 15.61
CA GLU A 244 0.39 -23.18 16.06
C GLU A 244 1.05 -23.82 17.28
N LEU A 245 0.34 -23.85 18.41
CA LEU A 245 0.78 -24.53 19.64
C LEU A 245 0.34 -26.00 19.70
N GLY A 246 -0.35 -26.49 18.66
CA GLY A 246 -0.93 -27.83 18.56
C GLY A 246 -2.44 -27.86 18.87
N LEU A 247 -3.11 -28.96 18.48
CA LEU A 247 -4.55 -29.21 18.68
C LEU A 247 -5.49 -28.12 18.12
N GLY A 248 -5.07 -27.40 17.07
CA GLY A 248 -5.86 -26.32 16.45
C GLY A 248 -5.86 -25.00 17.22
N ILE A 249 -4.95 -24.82 18.19
CA ILE A 249 -4.78 -23.58 18.96
C ILE A 249 -3.66 -22.74 18.34
N TYR A 250 -3.97 -21.50 17.98
CA TYR A 250 -3.03 -20.54 17.41
C TYR A 250 -2.74 -19.41 18.40
N VAL A 251 -1.47 -19.07 18.61
CA VAL A 251 -1.08 -17.88 19.37
C VAL A 251 -0.65 -16.77 18.43
N LEU A 252 -1.34 -15.64 18.56
CA LEU A 252 -0.98 -14.37 17.94
C LEU A 252 0.03 -13.69 18.86
N GLN A 253 1.29 -13.62 18.40
CA GLN A 253 2.32 -12.87 19.11
C GLN A 253 2.12 -11.38 18.86
N PHE A 254 1.19 -10.76 19.60
CA PHE A 254 1.20 -9.31 19.76
C PHE A 254 2.48 -8.97 20.52
N ARG A 255 3.28 -8.02 20.02
CA ARG A 255 4.29 -7.34 20.84
C ARG A 255 3.55 -6.43 21.83
N THR A 256 2.75 -7.03 22.71
CA THR A 256 2.34 -6.38 23.95
C THR A 256 3.49 -6.63 24.90
N GLN A 257 4.06 -5.58 25.48
CA GLN A 257 4.83 -5.77 26.71
C GLN A 257 3.94 -6.57 27.66
N VAL A 258 4.41 -7.73 28.08
CA VAL A 258 3.75 -8.52 29.12
C VAL A 258 3.88 -7.69 30.39
N VAL A 259 2.82 -6.96 30.76
CA VAL A 259 2.67 -6.50 32.13
C VAL A 259 2.25 -7.75 32.91
N GLU A 260 3.17 -8.27 33.70
CA GLU A 260 2.92 -9.34 34.64
C GLU A 260 1.90 -8.84 35.67
N ILE A 261 0.64 -9.27 35.54
CA ILE A 261 -0.36 -9.06 36.58
C ILE A 261 -0.40 -10.35 37.40
N THR A 262 0.33 -10.36 38.51
CA THR A 262 0.16 -11.34 39.57
C THR A 262 -1.16 -11.03 40.28
N ASP A 263 -2.21 -11.80 39.99
CA ASP A 263 -3.45 -11.71 40.76
C ASP A 263 -3.41 -12.73 41.92
N LEU A 264 -3.32 -12.21 43.15
CA LEU A 264 -3.68 -12.92 44.35
C LEU A 264 -5.16 -12.63 44.63
N SER A 265 -5.98 -13.66 44.37
CA SER A 265 -7.29 -13.90 44.98
C SER A 265 -8.42 -12.89 44.74
N GLY A 266 -9.37 -13.27 43.87
CA GLY A 266 -10.80 -13.16 44.17
C GLY A 266 -11.70 -12.54 43.10
N GLY A 267 -12.52 -13.40 42.46
CA GLY A 267 -13.92 -13.11 42.11
C GLY A 267 -14.25 -12.12 40.98
N PHE A 268 -14.82 -12.67 39.88
CA PHE A 268 -15.75 -12.06 38.90
C PHE A 268 -15.59 -10.57 38.50
N ASP A 269 -15.09 -10.32 37.28
CA ASP A 269 -15.86 -9.67 36.19
C ASP A 269 -15.03 -9.64 34.89
N LEU A 270 -15.53 -10.27 33.82
CA LEU A 270 -14.82 -10.36 32.55
C LEU A 270 -15.04 -9.08 31.71
N ALA A 271 -14.37 -8.00 32.09
CA ALA A 271 -14.31 -6.78 31.28
C ALA A 271 -13.14 -6.87 30.29
N LEU A 272 -13.44 -7.26 29.04
CA LEU A 272 -12.54 -7.10 27.90
C LEU A 272 -12.38 -5.60 27.60
N LYS A 273 -11.45 -4.93 28.30
CA LYS A 273 -10.94 -3.62 27.88
C LYS A 273 -10.03 -3.85 26.68
N ALA A 274 -10.56 -3.61 25.48
CA ALA A 274 -9.73 -3.39 24.31
C ALA A 274 -8.78 -2.21 24.61
N ALA A 275 -7.49 -2.50 24.70
CA ALA A 275 -6.48 -1.46 24.81
C ALA A 275 -6.44 -0.70 23.48
N ASP A 276 -6.82 0.57 23.60
CA ASP A 276 -6.74 1.61 22.60
C ASP A 276 -5.27 1.78 22.19
N CYS A 277 -4.88 1.22 21.04
CA CYS A 277 -3.62 1.55 20.38
C CYS A 277 -3.89 2.56 19.27
N SER A 278 -4.42 3.72 19.65
CA SER A 278 -4.33 4.93 18.87
C SER A 278 -2.95 5.56 19.07
N GLU A 279 -1.90 5.04 18.43
CA GLU A 279 -0.76 5.90 18.09
C GLU A 279 -1.20 6.79 16.93
N VAL A 280 -1.88 7.87 17.31
CA VAL A 280 -2.12 9.02 16.44
C VAL A 280 -0.76 9.68 16.23
N TYR A 281 -0.07 9.35 15.14
CA TYR A 281 0.94 10.27 14.60
C TYR A 281 0.19 11.49 14.10
N SER A 282 0.18 12.55 14.92
CA SER A 282 -0.22 13.89 14.52
C SER A 282 0.74 14.38 13.43
N PHE A 283 0.21 15.14 12.48
CA PHE A 283 0.95 15.71 11.35
C PHE A 283 2.07 16.69 11.77
N GLU A 284 2.17 17.00 13.08
CA GLU A 284 3.14 17.93 13.67
C GLU A 284 4.55 17.33 13.80
N ASP A 285 4.72 16.01 13.78
CA ASP A 285 6.04 15.37 13.93
C ASP A 285 6.91 15.37 12.66
N ILE A 286 6.42 15.97 11.56
CA ILE A 286 7.17 16.09 10.30
C ILE A 286 8.15 17.27 10.32
N HIS A 287 8.11 18.15 11.34
CA HIS A 287 8.92 19.37 11.35
C HIS A 287 10.18 19.37 12.23
N GLU A 288 10.42 18.39 13.11
CA GLU A 288 11.66 18.34 13.90
C GLU A 288 12.20 16.91 14.04
N ASN A 289 13.50 16.75 13.74
CA ASN A 289 14.30 15.55 14.02
C ASN A 289 14.36 15.26 15.54
N ARG A 290 13.27 14.77 16.13
CA ARG A 290 13.28 14.28 17.51
C ARG A 290 13.22 12.75 17.53
N LYS A 291 14.23 12.16 18.16
CA LYS A 291 14.27 10.73 18.48
C LYS A 291 13.10 10.38 19.42
N PRO A 292 12.53 9.17 19.31
CA PRO A 292 11.51 8.71 20.25
C PRO A 292 12.08 8.63 21.69
N PRO A 293 11.30 8.97 22.72
CA PRO A 293 11.68 8.79 24.12
C PRO A 293 11.77 7.30 24.47
N GLN A 294 12.68 7.00 25.42
CA GLN A 294 13.01 5.66 25.92
C GLN A 294 11.87 4.99 26.67
#